data_AF-A0A1Y3B545-F1
#
_entry.id   AF-A0A1Y3B545-F1
#
_cell.length_a   1.000
_cell.length_b   1.000
_cell.length_c   1.000
_cell.angle_alpha   90.00
_cell.angle_beta   90.00
_cell.angle_gamma   90.00
#
_symmetry.space_group_name_H-M   'P 1'
#
loop_
_entity.id
_entity.type
_entity.pdbx_description
1 polymer ?
#
loop_
_entity_poly.entity_id
_entity_poly.type
_entity_poly.pdbx_seq_one_letter_code
_entity_poly.pdbx_strand_id
1 'polypeptide(L)'
;MDSEEFGYWRQFGYGIVSVYNRDLIAVGGYDTDINGWGMEDVNLYDRFIQNNITIFRSVDPDLIHVYHRIHCDEQLSPQQYEMCLGTKFFSLDSIQTISSFIQQNHLLID
;
A
#
# COMPACT_ATOMS: atom_id res chain seq x y z
N MET A 1 -22.15 -5.09 -2.27
CA MET A 1 -20.75 -5.48 -2.53
C MET A 1 -19.89 -4.62 -1.60
N ASP A 2 -20.24 -4.68 -0.31
CA ASP A 2 -19.82 -3.73 0.73
C ASP A 2 -19.37 -4.48 2.01
N SER A 3 -19.25 -5.81 1.94
CA SER A 3 -18.60 -6.58 2.99
C SER A 3 -17.14 -6.76 2.62
N GLU A 4 -16.25 -6.22 3.45
CA GLU A 4 -14.79 -6.46 3.37
C GLU A 4 -14.44 -7.97 3.56
N GLU A 5 -15.44 -8.78 3.91
CA GLU A 5 -15.39 -10.23 4.04
C GLU A 5 -14.96 -10.97 2.76
N PHE A 6 -15.22 -10.41 1.56
CA PHE A 6 -14.82 -11.01 0.28
C PHE A 6 -13.64 -10.31 -0.40
N GLY A 7 -12.99 -9.38 0.31
CA GLY A 7 -11.91 -8.55 -0.21
C GLY A 7 -12.11 -7.08 0.12
N TYR A 8 -11.02 -6.33 0.14
CA TYR A 8 -11.02 -4.91 0.50
C TYR A 8 -10.39 -4.05 -0.59
N TRP A 9 -10.87 -2.82 -0.72
CA TRP A 9 -10.21 -1.82 -1.55
C TRP A 9 -8.98 -1.29 -0.82
N ARG A 10 -7.79 -1.59 -1.35
CA ARG A 10 -6.54 -1.10 -0.76
C ARG A 10 -6.46 0.43 -0.89
N GLN A 11 -6.62 1.13 0.23
CA GLN A 11 -6.60 2.60 0.26
C GLN A 11 -5.19 3.19 0.21
N PHE A 12 -4.17 2.39 0.52
CA PHE A 12 -2.75 2.78 0.58
C PHE A 12 -1.92 2.07 -0.51
N GLY A 13 -0.84 2.70 -0.97
CA GLY A 13 0.01 2.20 -2.07
C GLY A 13 -0.47 2.64 -3.46
N TYR A 14 0.46 2.70 -4.40
CA TYR A 14 0.28 3.31 -5.73
C TYR A 14 0.74 2.41 -6.90
N GLY A 15 1.03 1.13 -6.63
CA GLY A 15 1.75 0.23 -7.55
C GLY A 15 1.19 0.09 -8.98
N ILE A 16 -0.13 0.07 -9.19
CA ILE A 16 -0.71 0.05 -10.54
C ILE A 16 -1.01 1.49 -10.95
N VAL A 17 -0.28 1.98 -11.94
CA VAL A 17 -0.39 3.37 -12.41
C VAL A 17 -0.16 3.44 -13.92
N SER A 18 -0.80 4.42 -14.57
CA SER A 18 -0.52 4.81 -15.95
C SER A 18 -0.12 6.28 -15.97
N VAL A 19 1.02 6.59 -16.58
CA VAL A 19 1.60 7.93 -16.65
C VAL A 19 2.13 8.22 -18.05
N TYR A 20 2.07 9.47 -18.49
CA TYR A 20 2.74 9.86 -19.74
C TYR A 20 4.25 9.76 -19.54
N ASN A 21 4.95 9.21 -20.55
CA ASN A 21 6.41 9.08 -20.50
C ASN A 21 7.12 10.43 -20.28
N ARG A 22 6.61 11.50 -20.91
CA ARG A 22 7.12 12.86 -20.71
C ARG A 22 7.02 13.31 -19.26
N ASP A 23 5.90 13.05 -18.60
CA ASP A 23 5.66 13.48 -17.22
C ASP A 23 6.52 12.67 -16.25
N LEU A 24 6.66 11.37 -16.49
CA LEU A 24 7.56 10.51 -15.72
C LEU A 24 9.01 11.00 -15.78
N ILE A 25 9.49 11.37 -16.97
CA ILE A 25 10.83 11.95 -17.15
C ILE A 25 10.92 13.32 -16.45
N ALA A 26 9.89 14.15 -16.57
CA ALA A 26 9.88 15.50 -15.98
C ALA A 26 9.99 15.49 -14.45
N VAL A 27 9.41 14.49 -13.78
CA VAL A 27 9.51 14.34 -12.31
C VAL A 27 10.78 13.61 -11.85
N GLY A 28 11.64 13.20 -12.79
CA GLY A 28 12.90 12.51 -12.52
C GLY A 28 12.81 10.99 -12.42
N GLY A 29 11.67 10.39 -12.77
CA GLY A 29 11.48 8.94 -12.76
C GLY A 29 11.48 8.33 -11.35
N TYR A 30 11.67 7.00 -11.31
CA TYR A 30 11.86 6.28 -10.06
C TYR A 30 13.24 6.56 -9.47
N ASP A 31 13.30 6.58 -8.13
CA ASP A 31 14.56 6.56 -7.41
C ASP A 31 15.16 5.15 -7.44
N THR A 32 16.25 4.99 -8.20
CA THR A 32 16.92 3.70 -8.40
C THR A 32 17.83 3.30 -7.24
N ASP A 33 18.01 4.16 -6.24
CA ASP A 33 18.78 3.84 -5.03
C ASP A 33 17.89 3.15 -3.98
N ILE A 34 16.56 3.11 -4.19
CA ILE A 34 15.65 2.31 -3.38
C ILE A 34 15.89 0.84 -3.68
N ASN A 35 16.38 0.13 -2.67
CA ASN A 35 16.64 -1.31 -2.73
C ASN A 35 15.66 -2.06 -1.82
N GLY A 36 15.33 -3.29 -2.19
CA GLY A 36 14.35 -4.09 -1.47
C GLY A 36 12.90 -3.69 -1.77
N TRP A 37 11.98 -4.06 -0.87
CA TRP A 37 10.56 -3.82 -1.04
C TRP A 37 10.12 -2.50 -0.39
N GLY A 38 9.29 -1.74 -1.12
CA GLY A 38 8.56 -0.58 -0.62
C GLY A 38 9.29 0.75 -0.80
N MET A 39 8.47 1.81 -0.74
CA MET A 39 8.84 3.23 -0.87
C MET A 39 8.97 3.74 -2.32
N GLU A 40 9.17 2.88 -3.30
CA GLU A 40 9.37 3.31 -4.70
C GLU A 40 8.13 3.99 -5.28
N ASP A 41 6.95 3.47 -4.96
CA ASP A 41 5.67 3.96 -5.44
C ASP A 41 5.26 5.25 -4.71
N VAL A 42 5.51 5.32 -3.39
CA VAL A 42 5.31 6.51 -2.56
C VAL A 42 6.25 7.63 -3.00
N ASN A 43 7.53 7.34 -3.21
CA ASN A 43 8.51 8.33 -3.66
C ASN A 43 8.12 8.92 -5.02
N LEU A 44 7.71 8.07 -5.97
CA LEU A 44 7.25 8.53 -7.27
C LEU A 44 5.96 9.38 -7.15
N TYR A 45 5.01 8.95 -6.33
CA TYR A 45 3.79 9.72 -6.05
C TYR A 45 4.11 11.11 -5.49
N ASP A 46 5.00 11.21 -4.50
CA ASP A 46 5.40 12.47 -3.90
C ASP A 46 6.07 13.40 -4.92
N ARG A 47 6.90 12.85 -5.83
CA ARG A 47 7.50 13.62 -6.93
C ARG A 47 6.46 14.18 -7.88
N PHE A 48 5.39 13.44 -8.19
CA PHE A 48 4.27 13.97 -8.99
C PHE A 48 3.57 15.14 -8.29
N ILE A 49 3.26 15.00 -7.00
CA ILE A 49 2.64 16.07 -6.21
C ILE A 49 3.53 17.32 -6.17
N GLN A 50 4.82 17.15 -5.89
CA GLN A 50 5.80 18.24 -5.79
C GLN A 50 5.98 19.00 -7.11
N ASN A 51 5.72 18.35 -8.24
CA ASN A 51 5.80 18.95 -9.58
C ASN A 51 4.43 19.43 -10.11
N ASN A 52 3.42 19.56 -9.24
CA ASN A 52 2.07 20.02 -9.57
C ASN A 52 1.35 19.17 -10.64
N ILE A 53 1.63 17.86 -10.68
CA ILE A 53 0.91 16.93 -11.55
C ILE A 53 -0.29 16.39 -10.78
N THR A 54 -1.49 16.59 -11.35
CA THR A 54 -2.73 16.12 -10.75
C THR A 54 -2.82 14.60 -10.84
N ILE A 55 -3.09 13.97 -9.69
CA ILE A 55 -3.25 12.52 -9.58
C ILE A 55 -4.72 12.19 -9.41
N PHE A 56 -5.20 11.22 -10.19
CA PHE A 56 -6.53 10.64 -10.06
C PHE A 56 -6.41 9.19 -9.60
N ARG A 57 -7.20 8.82 -8.58
CA ARG A 57 -7.30 7.44 -8.09
C ARG A 57 -8.75 6.98 -8.23
N SER A 58 -8.93 5.76 -8.72
CA SER A 58 -10.24 5.13 -8.86
C SER A 58 -10.14 3.65 -8.49
N VAL A 59 -11.26 3.11 -8.02
CA VAL A 59 -11.43 1.68 -7.79
C VAL A 59 -12.02 1.06 -9.05
N ASP A 60 -11.50 -0.08 -9.46
CA ASP A 60 -11.98 -0.85 -10.61
C ASP A 60 -12.40 -2.25 -10.13
N PRO A 61 -13.72 -2.56 -10.08
CA PRO A 61 -14.26 -3.88 -9.71
C PRO A 61 -13.66 -5.06 -10.47
N ASP A 62 -13.23 -4.85 -11.72
CA ASP A 62 -12.69 -5.89 -12.58
C ASP A 62 -11.17 -6.05 -12.41
N LEU A 63 -10.51 -5.13 -11.71
CA LEU A 63 -9.08 -5.20 -11.40
C LEU A 63 -8.83 -5.86 -10.03
N ILE A 64 -8.66 -7.17 -10.06
CA ILE A 64 -8.43 -7.99 -8.86
C ILE A 64 -6.93 -8.23 -8.66
N HIS A 65 -6.40 -7.83 -7.51
CA HIS A 65 -5.04 -8.17 -7.10
C HIS A 65 -5.02 -9.47 -6.29
N VAL A 66 -4.64 -10.58 -6.92
CA VAL A 66 -4.34 -11.83 -6.22
C VAL A 66 -2.95 -11.73 -5.61
N TYR A 67 -2.88 -11.67 -4.28
CA TYR A 67 -1.63 -11.45 -3.56
C TYR A 67 -1.08 -12.74 -2.94
N HIS A 68 0.24 -12.79 -2.75
CA HIS A 68 0.93 -13.88 -2.07
C HIS A 68 1.08 -13.59 -0.57
N ARG A 69 1.46 -14.61 0.21
CA ARG A 69 1.80 -14.42 1.63
C ARG A 69 2.91 -13.39 1.77
N ILE A 70 2.75 -12.48 2.73
CA ILE A 70 3.70 -11.38 2.97
C ILE A 70 4.75 -11.83 3.98
N HIS A 71 6.01 -11.79 3.56
CA HIS A 71 7.20 -12.01 4.38
C HIS A 71 7.98 -10.69 4.46
N CYS A 72 8.15 -10.16 5.68
CA CYS A 72 8.89 -8.93 5.92
C CYS A 72 10.32 -9.29 6.28
N ASP A 73 11.26 -8.87 5.45
CA ASP A 73 12.69 -9.07 5.65
C ASP A 73 13.19 -8.08 6.72
N GLU A 74 13.80 -8.61 7.78
CA GLU A 74 14.35 -7.83 8.89
C GLU A 74 15.57 -6.98 8.48
N GLN A 75 16.14 -7.24 7.30
CA GLN A 75 17.23 -6.44 6.73
C GLN A 75 16.75 -5.16 6.02
N LEU A 76 15.44 -4.99 5.84
CA LEU A 76 14.88 -3.75 5.28
C LEU A 76 15.22 -2.55 6.17
N SER A 77 15.22 -1.35 5.57
CA SER A 77 15.26 -0.13 6.36
C SER A 77 14.07 -0.10 7.33
N PRO A 78 14.18 0.57 8.51
CA PRO A 78 13.09 0.60 9.48
C PRO A 78 11.74 1.04 8.88
N GLN A 79 11.76 2.04 8.01
CA GLN A 79 10.57 2.53 7.32
C GLN A 79 9.96 1.48 6.38
N GLN A 80 10.76 0.83 5.55
CA GLN A 80 10.29 -0.22 4.63
C GLN A 80 9.78 -1.44 5.40
N TYR A 81 10.44 -1.81 6.50
CA TYR A 81 10.01 -2.90 7.37
C TYR A 81 8.64 -2.61 8.02
N GLU A 82 8.45 -1.40 8.54
CA GLU A 82 7.16 -0.95 9.08
C GLU A 82 6.06 -0.93 8.01
N MET A 83 6.35 -0.46 6.79
CA MET A 83 5.42 -0.51 5.67
C MET A 83 5.03 -1.95 5.32
N CYS A 84 5.98 -2.89 5.39
CA CYS A 84 5.73 -4.29 5.11
C CYS A 84 4.82 -4.89 6.18
N LEU A 85 5.14 -4.66 7.46
CA LEU A 85 4.30 -5.11 8.58
C LEU A 85 2.90 -4.52 8.47
N GLY A 86 2.77 -3.24 8.17
CA GLY A 86 1.48 -2.58 7.93
C GLY A 86 0.69 -3.29 6.84
N THR A 87 1.30 -3.53 5.68
CA THR A 87 0.64 -4.27 4.58
C THR A 87 0.22 -5.68 5.03
N LYS A 88 1.09 -6.38 5.77
CA LYS A 88 0.81 -7.72 6.30
C LYS A 88 -0.38 -7.73 7.25
N PHE A 89 -0.47 -6.77 8.17
CA PHE A 89 -1.60 -6.65 9.10
C PHE A 89 -2.90 -6.31 8.38
N PHE A 90 -2.86 -5.38 7.43
CA PHE A 90 -4.03 -5.01 6.63
C PHE A 90 -4.53 -6.15 5.72
N SER A 91 -3.67 -7.10 5.36
CA SER A 91 -4.08 -8.29 4.61
C SER A 91 -4.59 -9.43 5.49
N LEU A 92 -4.63 -9.27 6.83
CA LEU A 92 -5.21 -10.30 7.72
C LEU A 92 -6.74 -10.28 7.67
N ASP A 93 -7.35 -9.12 7.90
CA ASP A 93 -8.79 -8.91 7.87
C ASP A 93 -9.10 -7.40 7.92
N SER A 94 -10.38 -7.03 7.83
CA SER A 94 -10.83 -5.65 8.05
C SER A 94 -10.49 -5.15 9.45
N ILE A 95 -10.32 -3.83 9.59
CA ILE A 95 -10.12 -3.21 10.91
C ILE A 95 -11.28 -3.54 11.85
N GLN A 96 -12.50 -3.61 11.33
CA GLN A 96 -13.71 -3.91 12.08
C GLN A 96 -13.69 -5.35 12.59
N THR A 97 -13.29 -6.32 11.76
CA THR A 97 -13.17 -7.72 12.18
C THR A 97 -12.08 -7.88 13.23
N ILE A 98 -10.88 -7.30 12.98
CA ILE A 98 -9.76 -7.36 13.93
C ILE A 98 -10.14 -6.70 15.26
N SER A 99 -10.76 -5.51 15.22
CA SER A 99 -11.23 -4.79 16.41
C SER A 99 -12.24 -5.62 17.21
N SER A 100 -13.22 -6.22 16.52
CA SER A 100 -14.22 -7.10 17.14
C SER A 100 -13.56 -8.33 17.78
N PHE A 101 -12.61 -8.94 17.09
CA PHE A 101 -11.86 -10.10 17.60
C PHE A 101 -11.07 -9.73 18.87
N ILE A 102 -10.37 -8.60 18.86
CA ILE A 102 -9.61 -8.11 20.01
C ILE A 102 -10.53 -7.87 21.22
N GLN A 103 -11.68 -7.22 21.00
CA GLN A 103 -12.66 -6.95 22.06
C GLN A 103 -13.23 -8.24 22.65
N GLN A 104 -13.62 -9.19 21.79
CA GLN A 104 -14.18 -10.48 22.21
C GLN A 104 -13.18 -11.34 22.98
N ASN A 105 -11.90 -11.25 22.65
CA ASN A 105 -10.83 -12.05 23.28
C ASN A 105 -10.06 -11.30 24.36
N HIS A 106 -10.48 -10.08 24.72
CA HIS A 106 -9.84 -9.24 25.74
C HIS A 106 -8.32 -9.05 25.51
N LEU A 107 -7.88 -8.91 24.25
CA LEU A 107 -6.45 -8.89 23.91
C LEU A 107 -5.77 -7.53 24.08
N LEU A 108 -6.54 -6.44 24.22
CA LEU A 108 -6.05 -5.06 24.43
C LEU A 108 -6.67 -4.39 25.65
N ILE A 109 -7.27 -5.16 26.57
CA ILE A 109 -7.79 -4.62 27.83
C ILE A 109 -6.71 -4.88 28.88
N ASP A 110 -6.09 -3.81 29.37
CA ASP A 110 -5.37 -3.81 30.64
C ASP A 110 -6.32 -4.21 31.80
#